data_AF-A0A821U105-F1
#
_entry.id   AF-A0A821U105-F1
#
_cell.length_a   1.000
_cell.length_b   1.000
_cell.length_c   1.000
_cell.angle_alpha   90.00
_cell.angle_beta   90.00
_cell.angle_gamma   90.00
#
_symmetry.space_group_name_H-M   'P 1'
#
loop_
_entity.id
_entity.type
_entity.pdbx_description
1 polymer ?
#
loop_
_entity_poly.entity_id
_entity_poly.type
_entity_poly.pdbx_seq_one_letter_code
_entity_poly.pdbx_strand_id
1 'polypeptide(L)'
;MTDDVTIHSYGETTTTERAPWETDIYLQHVGRQQLYNEYIEIMVQYGFIAMFSIALPIAPFLAMINNLFEIRTDAIKLLFELRRPIGELAYTLGIWEKIFDALSKIAILTNILYLLITCDLISKLFYIYIENKISLNDYLNYTLSYLYINDLDDQDEIFEGKQLNITYCRYRDFRYDYSKTLFFFY
;
A
#
# COMPACT_ATOMS: atom_id res chain seq x y z
N MET A 1 -16.17 -55.58 -39.47
CA MET A 1 -17.43 -55.60 -38.72
C MET A 1 -17.49 -54.26 -38.03
N THR A 2 -18.09 -53.32 -38.74
CA THR A 2 -18.20 -51.89 -38.44
C THR A 2 -19.45 -51.73 -37.60
N ASP A 3 -19.31 -51.35 -36.34
CA ASP A 3 -20.47 -51.01 -35.52
C ASP A 3 -20.81 -49.54 -35.80
N ASP A 4 -21.87 -49.37 -36.60
CA ASP A 4 -22.45 -48.09 -36.97
C ASP A 4 -22.93 -47.34 -35.71
N VAL A 5 -22.31 -46.20 -35.43
CA VAL A 5 -22.84 -45.21 -34.48
C VAL A 5 -23.93 -44.44 -35.21
N THR A 6 -25.17 -44.89 -35.07
CA THR A 6 -26.36 -44.16 -35.51
C THR A 6 -26.52 -42.87 -34.72
N ILE A 7 -26.16 -41.74 -35.34
CA ILE A 7 -26.50 -40.40 -34.87
C ILE A 7 -27.99 -40.18 -35.18
N HIS A 8 -28.84 -40.31 -34.15
CA HIS A 8 -30.23 -39.90 -34.25
C HIS A 8 -30.32 -38.38 -34.27
N SER A 9 -30.47 -37.80 -35.47
CA SER A 9 -30.98 -36.45 -35.64
C SER A 9 -32.51 -36.45 -35.46
N TYR A 10 -32.99 -35.90 -34.35
CA TYR A 10 -34.40 -35.55 -34.19
C TYR A 10 -34.50 -34.04 -33.98
N GLY A 11 -35.03 -33.35 -34.99
CA GLY A 11 -35.52 -31.99 -34.84
C GLY A 11 -36.91 -32.03 -34.25
N GLU A 12 -37.06 -31.60 -33.00
CA GLU A 12 -38.35 -31.30 -32.39
C GLU A 12 -38.11 -30.28 -31.26
N THR A 13 -38.69 -29.09 -31.40
CA THR A 13 -38.61 -27.99 -30.42
C THR A 13 -39.48 -28.28 -29.21
N THR A 14 -39.04 -29.21 -28.38
CA THR A 14 -39.31 -29.22 -26.94
C THR A 14 -38.06 -28.64 -26.29
N THR A 15 -38.16 -27.76 -25.29
CA THR A 15 -36.99 -27.28 -24.54
C THR A 15 -36.33 -28.48 -23.87
N THR A 16 -35.40 -29.15 -24.56
CA THR A 16 -34.62 -30.27 -24.06
C THR A 16 -33.74 -29.67 -22.98
N GLU A 17 -34.07 -29.92 -21.71
CA GLU A 17 -33.19 -29.55 -20.61
C GLU A 17 -31.83 -30.21 -20.86
N ARG A 18 -30.80 -29.38 -21.07
CA ARG A 18 -29.43 -29.87 -21.28
C ARG A 18 -28.99 -30.64 -20.05
N ALA A 19 -28.26 -31.73 -20.26
CA ALA A 19 -27.73 -32.49 -19.15
C ALA A 19 -26.74 -31.66 -18.31
N PRO A 20 -26.70 -31.80 -16.97
CA PRO A 20 -25.84 -30.97 -16.12
C PRO A 20 -24.35 -31.00 -16.47
N TRP A 21 -23.84 -32.12 -16.98
CA TRP A 21 -22.43 -32.22 -17.40
C TRP A 21 -22.15 -31.42 -18.68
N GLU A 22 -23.15 -31.20 -19.55
CA GLU A 22 -22.99 -30.40 -20.77
C GLU A 22 -22.83 -28.93 -20.42
N THR A 23 -23.56 -28.44 -19.41
CA THR A 23 -23.41 -27.08 -18.92
C THR A 23 -22.04 -26.85 -18.26
N ASP A 24 -21.55 -27.84 -17.50
CA ASP A 24 -20.28 -27.75 -16.77
C ASP A 24 -19.04 -27.70 -17.68
N ILE A 25 -19.14 -28.22 -18.91
CA ILE A 25 -18.04 -28.19 -19.89
C ILE A 25 -17.75 -26.76 -20.37
N TYR A 26 -18.75 -25.89 -20.39
CA TYR A 26 -18.60 -24.50 -20.82
C TYR A 26 -18.04 -23.59 -19.72
N LEU A 27 -17.99 -24.04 -18.46
CA LEU A 27 -17.41 -23.30 -17.34
C LEU A 27 -15.88 -23.26 -17.40
N GLN A 28 -15.28 -22.25 -16.79
CA GLN A 28 -13.83 -22.10 -16.80
C GLN A 28 -13.17 -23.18 -15.93
N HIS A 29 -12.12 -23.82 -16.47
CA HIS A 29 -11.34 -24.81 -15.73
C HIS A 29 -10.46 -24.13 -14.68
N VAL A 30 -10.43 -24.68 -13.45
CA VAL A 30 -9.49 -24.23 -12.42
C VAL A 30 -8.06 -24.62 -12.79
N GLY A 31 -7.29 -23.67 -13.32
CA GLY A 31 -5.87 -23.85 -13.64
C GLY A 31 -4.98 -23.58 -12.42
N ARG A 32 -3.78 -24.16 -12.37
CA ARG A 32 -2.78 -23.88 -11.32
C ARG A 32 -2.45 -22.39 -11.15
N GLN A 33 -2.64 -21.59 -12.19
CA GLN A 33 -2.38 -20.15 -12.18
C GLN A 33 -3.50 -19.32 -11.54
N GLN A 34 -4.73 -19.84 -11.41
CA GLN A 34 -5.83 -19.07 -10.82
C GLN A 34 -5.63 -18.82 -9.33
N LEU A 35 -5.32 -19.89 -8.57
CA LEU A 35 -4.97 -19.78 -7.15
C LEU A 35 -3.76 -18.86 -6.92
N TYR A 36 -2.77 -18.88 -7.81
CA TYR A 36 -1.61 -17.98 -7.72
C TYR A 36 -2.02 -16.49 -7.79
N ASN A 37 -2.92 -16.14 -8.70
CA ASN A 37 -3.41 -14.77 -8.83
C ASN A 37 -4.23 -14.34 -7.60
N GLU A 38 -5.07 -15.23 -7.07
CA GLU A 38 -5.83 -14.99 -5.83
C GLU A 38 -4.90 -14.73 -4.64
N TYR A 39 -3.79 -15.48 -4.52
CA TYR A 39 -2.80 -15.21 -3.48
C TYR A 39 -2.02 -13.90 -3.69
N ILE A 40 -1.71 -13.52 -4.93
CA ILE A 40 -1.07 -12.22 -5.20
C ILE A 40 -1.98 -11.08 -4.74
N GLU A 41 -3.26 -11.15 -5.04
CA GLU A 41 -4.23 -10.12 -4.68
C GLU A 41 -4.25 -9.89 -3.17
N ILE A 42 -4.33 -10.97 -2.40
CA ILE A 42 -4.26 -10.92 -0.93
C ILE A 42 -2.90 -10.39 -0.46
N MET A 43 -1.80 -10.81 -1.08
CA MET A 43 -0.44 -10.36 -0.75
C MET A 43 -0.27 -8.85 -0.96
N VAL A 44 -0.73 -8.32 -2.10
CA VAL A 44 -0.63 -6.91 -2.44
C VAL A 44 -1.46 -6.09 -1.45
N GLN A 45 -2.69 -6.51 -1.16
CA GLN A 45 -3.54 -5.85 -0.17
C GLN A 45 -2.90 -5.82 1.22
N TYR A 46 -2.36 -6.95 1.68
CA TYR A 46 -1.63 -7.05 2.94
C TYR A 46 -0.40 -6.12 2.95
N GLY A 47 0.38 -6.10 1.87
CA GLY A 47 1.57 -5.26 1.74
C GLY A 47 1.27 -3.77 1.87
N PHE A 48 0.20 -3.29 1.23
CA PHE A 48 -0.23 -1.90 1.35
C PHE A 48 -0.63 -1.54 2.79
N ILE A 49 -1.38 -2.40 3.46
CA ILE A 49 -1.79 -2.17 4.85
C ILE A 49 -0.57 -2.16 5.76
N ALA A 50 0.32 -3.15 5.61
CA ALA A 50 1.46 -3.32 6.49
C ALA A 50 2.47 -2.17 6.35
N MET A 51 2.82 -1.76 5.12
CA MET A 51 3.85 -0.74 4.88
C MET A 51 3.38 0.71 5.07
N PHE A 52 2.09 1.00 4.87
CA PHE A 52 1.58 2.37 4.85
C PHE A 52 0.59 2.70 5.97
N SER A 53 0.43 1.83 6.96
CA SER A 53 -0.48 2.04 8.10
C SER A 53 -0.20 3.34 8.88
N ILE A 54 1.07 3.75 8.99
CA ILE A 54 1.45 4.99 9.68
C ILE A 54 1.08 6.23 8.86
N ALA A 55 1.22 6.15 7.54
CA ALA A 55 0.89 7.26 6.65
C ALA A 55 -0.63 7.43 6.48
N LEU A 56 -1.36 6.32 6.40
CA LEU A 56 -2.81 6.30 6.16
C LEU A 56 -3.53 5.38 7.17
N PRO A 57 -3.94 5.91 8.34
CA PRO A 57 -4.55 5.11 9.39
C PRO A 57 -5.91 4.50 9.02
N ILE A 58 -6.57 4.99 7.96
CA ILE A 58 -7.86 4.46 7.47
C ILE A 58 -7.72 3.26 6.53
N ALA A 59 -6.51 2.99 6.03
CA ALA A 59 -6.27 1.89 5.08
C ALA A 59 -6.74 0.50 5.59
N PRO A 60 -6.51 0.11 6.87
CA PRO A 60 -7.01 -1.16 7.38
C PRO A 60 -8.54 -1.28 7.34
N PHE A 61 -9.26 -0.17 7.53
CA PHE A 61 -10.71 -0.16 7.47
C PHE A 61 -11.23 -0.35 6.05
N LEU A 62 -10.61 0.33 5.08
CA LEU A 62 -10.94 0.15 3.65
C LEU A 62 -10.65 -1.28 3.19
N ALA A 63 -9.53 -1.85 3.63
CA ALA A 63 -9.18 -3.23 3.38
C ALA A 63 -10.18 -4.23 3.98
N MET A 64 -10.70 -3.95 5.18
CA MET A 64 -11.72 -4.81 5.79
C MET A 64 -13.02 -4.84 4.97
N ILE A 65 -13.42 -3.68 4.43
CA ILE A 65 -14.58 -3.60 3.53
C ILE A 65 -14.28 -4.34 2.23
N ASN A 66 -13.08 -4.18 1.66
CA ASN A 66 -12.66 -4.90 0.46
C ASN A 66 -12.74 -6.42 0.68
N ASN A 67 -12.15 -6.91 1.78
CA ASN A 67 -12.19 -8.32 2.18
C ASN A 67 -13.61 -8.87 2.34
N LEU A 68 -14.57 -8.05 2.80
CA LEU A 68 -15.95 -8.49 2.96
C LEU A 68 -16.63 -8.70 1.60
N PHE A 69 -16.38 -7.81 0.64
CA PHE A 69 -16.87 -7.99 -0.72
C PHE A 69 -16.14 -9.14 -1.42
N GLU A 70 -14.83 -9.26 -1.20
CA GLU A 70 -13.97 -10.27 -1.81
C GLU A 70 -14.42 -11.69 -1.48
N ILE A 71 -14.73 -11.97 -0.21
CA ILE A 71 -15.27 -13.28 0.19
C ILE A 71 -16.57 -13.62 -0.56
N ARG A 72 -17.39 -12.61 -0.90
CA ARG A 72 -18.66 -12.83 -1.62
C ARG A 72 -18.43 -13.01 -3.10
N THR A 73 -17.57 -12.19 -3.72
CA THR A 73 -17.23 -12.30 -5.14
C THR A 73 -16.50 -13.60 -5.44
N ASP A 74 -15.56 -14.02 -4.58
CA ASP A 74 -14.88 -15.31 -4.70
C ASP A 74 -15.83 -16.49 -4.57
N ALA A 75 -16.79 -16.43 -3.63
CA ALA A 75 -17.81 -17.47 -3.49
C ALA A 75 -18.70 -17.56 -4.75
N ILE A 76 -19.09 -16.42 -5.35
CA ILE A 76 -19.86 -16.39 -6.59
C ILE A 76 -19.05 -16.99 -7.75
N LYS A 77 -17.78 -16.62 -7.87
CA LYS A 77 -16.85 -17.15 -8.89
C LYS A 77 -16.70 -18.67 -8.79
N LEU A 78 -16.52 -19.20 -7.57
CA LEU A 78 -16.45 -20.64 -7.30
C LEU A 78 -17.76 -21.39 -7.59
N LEU A 79 -18.92 -20.74 -7.44
CA LEU A 79 -20.23 -21.37 -7.61
C LEU A 79 -20.77 -21.30 -9.03
N PHE A 80 -20.51 -20.22 -9.77
CA PHE A 80 -21.18 -19.93 -11.04
C PHE A 80 -20.24 -19.83 -12.24
N GLU A 81 -18.95 -19.53 -12.05
CA GLU A 81 -18.01 -19.28 -13.16
C GLU A 81 -17.01 -20.41 -13.36
N LEU A 82 -16.66 -21.11 -12.28
CA LEU A 82 -15.66 -22.16 -12.28
C LEU A 82 -16.30 -23.55 -12.28
N ARG A 83 -15.70 -24.45 -13.07
CA ARG A 83 -16.01 -25.86 -12.98
C ARG A 83 -15.49 -26.42 -11.65
N ARG A 84 -16.27 -27.27 -10.99
CA ARG A 84 -15.94 -27.86 -9.68
C ARG A 84 -14.49 -28.41 -9.67
N PRO A 85 -13.59 -27.83 -8.85
CA PRO A 85 -12.23 -28.35 -8.71
C PRO A 85 -12.22 -29.66 -7.92
N ILE A 86 -11.15 -30.44 -8.09
CA ILE A 86 -10.88 -31.63 -7.29
C ILE A 86 -10.32 -31.14 -5.94
N GLY A 87 -10.90 -31.61 -4.84
CA GLY A 87 -10.43 -31.26 -3.51
C GLY A 87 -9.05 -31.85 -3.25
N GLU A 88 -8.08 -30.97 -2.98
CA GLU A 88 -6.74 -31.34 -2.52
C GLU A 88 -6.60 -31.00 -1.02
N LEU A 89 -5.98 -31.89 -0.26
CA LEU A 89 -5.69 -31.64 1.15
C LEU A 89 -4.39 -30.83 1.26
N ALA A 90 -4.50 -29.61 1.78
CA ALA A 90 -3.36 -28.76 2.09
C ALA A 90 -3.34 -28.45 3.59
N TYR A 91 -2.20 -28.69 4.24
CA TYR A 91 -2.03 -28.45 5.68
C TYR A 91 -1.54 -27.03 6.01
N THR A 92 -0.86 -26.39 5.06
CA THR A 92 -0.26 -25.06 5.20
C THR A 92 -0.42 -24.27 3.91
N LEU A 93 -0.24 -22.95 3.95
CA LEU A 93 -0.24 -22.12 2.74
C LEU A 93 1.02 -22.34 1.87
N GLY A 94 2.02 -23.06 2.39
CA GLY A 94 3.23 -23.42 1.67
C GLY A 94 4.23 -22.26 1.55
N ILE A 95 4.61 -21.89 0.32
CA ILE A 95 5.59 -20.83 0.08
C ILE A 95 5.11 -19.45 0.55
N TRP A 96 3.81 -19.21 0.50
CA TRP A 96 3.20 -17.93 0.82
C TRP A 96 3.43 -17.50 2.27
N GLU A 97 3.48 -18.45 3.22
CA GLU A 97 3.85 -18.16 4.62
C GLU A 97 5.21 -17.46 4.73
N LYS A 98 6.21 -17.96 3.98
CA LYS A 98 7.55 -17.35 3.96
C LYS A 98 7.54 -15.98 3.31
N ILE A 99 6.70 -15.79 2.29
CA ILE A 99 6.54 -14.49 1.61
C ILE A 99 5.91 -13.47 2.56
N PHE A 100 4.82 -13.83 3.25
CA PHE A 100 4.17 -12.96 4.23
C PHE A 100 5.08 -12.63 5.42
N ASP A 101 5.89 -13.58 5.91
CA ASP A 101 6.88 -13.33 6.95
C ASP A 101 7.96 -12.33 6.49
N ALA A 102 8.51 -12.51 5.28
CA ALA A 102 9.47 -11.57 4.72
C ALA A 102 8.85 -10.17 4.51
N LEU A 103 7.62 -10.12 4.00
CA LEU A 103 6.88 -8.88 3.76
C LEU A 103 6.60 -8.13 5.07
N SER A 104 6.26 -8.85 6.14
CA SER A 104 6.08 -8.30 7.48
C SER A 104 7.35 -7.63 8.01
N LYS A 105 8.51 -8.29 7.84
CA LYS A 105 9.81 -7.75 8.28
C LYS A 105 10.18 -6.48 7.53
N ILE A 106 9.93 -6.44 6.22
CA ILE A 106 10.14 -5.24 5.40
C ILE A 106 9.17 -4.13 5.82
N ALA A 107 7.92 -4.46 6.13
CA ALA A 107 6.93 -3.50 6.62
C ALA A 107 7.35 -2.83 7.95
N ILE A 108 7.94 -3.59 8.88
CA ILE A 108 8.48 -3.01 10.12
C ILE A 108 9.58 -1.99 9.81
N LEU A 109 10.54 -2.36 8.95
CA LEU A 109 11.66 -1.48 8.59
C LEU A 109 11.20 -0.20 7.88
N THR A 110 10.27 -0.33 6.93
CA THR A 110 9.73 0.82 6.18
C THR A 110 8.94 1.77 7.07
N ASN A 111 8.12 1.26 7.99
CA ASN A 111 7.40 2.07 8.96
C ASN A 111 8.34 2.84 9.91
N ILE A 112 9.42 2.20 10.38
CA ILE A 112 10.44 2.87 11.20
C ILE A 112 11.12 3.97 10.40
N LEU A 113 11.53 3.69 9.16
CA LEU A 113 12.17 4.68 8.30
C LEU A 113 11.23 5.86 8.00
N TYR A 114 9.94 5.58 7.77
CA TYR A 114 8.92 6.60 7.56
C TYR A 114 8.79 7.52 8.78
N LEU A 115 8.77 6.96 10.00
CA LEU A 115 8.75 7.74 11.23
C LEU A 115 10.02 8.59 11.40
N LEU A 116 11.19 8.03 11.10
CA LEU A 116 12.48 8.72 11.24
C LEU A 116 12.60 9.92 10.29
N ILE A 117 12.19 9.76 9.03
CA ILE A 117 12.40 10.79 7.99
C ILE A 117 11.26 11.79 7.95
N THR A 118 10.00 11.32 8.02
CA THR A 118 8.83 12.16 7.72
C THR A 118 8.23 12.78 8.97
N CYS A 119 8.37 12.11 10.12
CA CYS A 119 7.63 12.51 11.31
C CYS A 119 8.39 13.59 12.09
N ASP A 120 7.80 14.78 12.16
CA ASP A 120 8.22 15.89 13.02
C ASP A 120 8.11 15.55 14.53
N LEU A 121 7.54 14.38 14.85
CA LEU A 121 7.41 13.88 16.22
C LEU A 121 8.78 13.75 16.90
N ILE A 122 9.80 13.26 16.20
CA ILE A 122 11.13 13.08 16.78
C ILE A 122 11.72 14.44 17.15
N SER A 123 11.66 15.40 16.24
CA SER A 123 12.14 16.77 16.49
C SER A 123 11.38 17.45 17.64
N LYS A 124 10.07 17.21 17.77
CA LYS A 124 9.25 17.72 18.90
C LYS A 124 9.59 17.05 20.23
N LEU A 125 9.74 15.73 20.25
CA LEU A 125 10.13 14.98 21.45
C LEU A 125 11.51 15.41 21.93
N PHE A 126 12.44 15.57 20.98
CA PHE A 126 13.78 16.05 21.26
C PHE A 126 13.80 17.48 21.83
N TYR A 127 12.98 18.37 21.28
CA TYR A 127 12.79 19.72 21.81
C TYR A 127 12.28 19.70 23.26
N ILE A 128 11.23 18.92 23.55
CA ILE A 128 10.69 18.76 24.91
C ILE A 128 11.76 18.24 25.87
N TYR A 129 12.58 17.30 25.41
CA TYR A 129 13.64 16.69 26.21
C TYR A 129 14.78 17.66 26.54
N ILE A 130 15.28 18.42 25.55
CA ILE A 130 16.38 19.37 25.78
C ILE A 130 15.92 20.59 26.59
N GLU A 131 14.81 21.21 26.18
CA GLU A 131 14.34 22.44 26.80
C GLU A 131 13.60 22.19 28.12
N ASN A 132 13.34 20.92 28.46
CA ASN A 132 12.54 20.50 29.62
C ASN A 132 11.19 21.22 29.71
N LYS A 133 10.63 21.64 28.56
CA LYS A 133 9.32 22.30 28.46
C LYS A 133 8.27 21.31 27.98
N ILE A 134 7.16 21.22 28.70
CA ILE A 134 6.01 20.37 28.31
C ILE A 134 5.20 21.04 27.18
N SER A 135 5.22 22.38 27.11
CA SER A 135 4.49 23.15 26.09
C SER A 135 5.33 23.38 24.83
N LEU A 136 4.70 23.27 23.66
CA LEU A 136 5.30 23.51 22.35
C LEU A 136 5.16 24.96 21.85
N ASN A 137 4.75 25.91 22.70
CA ASN A 137 4.49 27.29 22.26
C ASN A 137 5.69 27.96 21.57
N ASP A 138 6.92 27.64 21.99
CA ASP A 138 8.16 28.19 21.41
C ASP A 138 8.79 27.27 20.35
N TYR A 139 8.16 26.13 20.02
CA TYR A 139 8.74 25.12 19.12
C TYR A 139 9.04 25.68 17.72
N LEU A 140 8.11 26.46 17.15
CA LEU A 140 8.32 27.08 15.83
C LEU A 140 9.52 28.03 15.83
N ASN A 141 9.78 28.72 16.94
CA ASN A 141 10.94 29.59 17.05
C ASN A 141 12.25 28.81 17.14
N TYR A 142 12.21 27.57 17.62
CA TYR A 142 13.36 26.67 17.68
C TYR A 142 13.65 25.99 16.33
N THR A 143 12.61 25.56 15.60
CA THR A 143 12.77 24.82 14.33
C THR A 143 13.15 25.70 13.14
N LEU A 144 12.92 27.02 13.22
CA LEU A 144 13.16 27.95 12.13
C LEU A 144 14.52 28.64 12.25
N SER A 145 15.41 28.44 11.28
CA SER A 145 16.70 29.14 11.18
C SER A 145 16.53 30.54 10.57
N TYR A 146 17.52 31.40 10.79
CA TYR A 146 17.57 32.74 10.23
C TYR A 146 18.44 32.74 8.96
N LEU A 147 17.95 33.40 7.91
CA LEU A 147 18.69 33.70 6.70
C LEU A 147 18.69 35.22 6.52
N TYR A 148 19.86 35.84 6.68
CA TYR A 148 20.02 37.25 6.38
C TYR A 148 20.17 37.44 4.89
N ILE A 149 19.50 38.46 4.36
CA ILE A 149 19.53 38.73 2.93
C ILE A 149 20.95 39.08 2.50
N ASN A 150 21.68 39.79 3.35
CA ASN A 150 23.10 40.15 3.18
C ASN A 150 24.05 38.98 2.92
N ASP A 151 23.69 37.76 3.33
CA ASP A 151 24.53 36.56 3.15
C ASP A 151 24.25 35.84 1.82
N LEU A 152 23.31 36.33 1.01
CA LEU A 152 22.98 35.78 -0.31
C LEU A 152 23.82 36.47 -1.38
N ASP A 153 24.51 35.69 -2.21
CA ASP A 153 25.30 36.21 -3.34
C ASP A 153 24.43 36.76 -4.47
N ASP A 154 23.20 36.25 -4.65
CA ASP A 154 22.30 36.56 -5.77
C ASP A 154 21.09 37.42 -5.38
N GLN A 155 21.29 38.46 -4.57
CA GLN A 155 20.18 39.31 -4.13
C GLN A 155 19.39 39.94 -5.28
N ASP A 156 20.08 40.38 -6.34
CA ASP A 156 19.46 41.10 -7.46
C ASP A 156 18.48 40.22 -8.26
N GLU A 157 18.71 38.90 -8.32
CA GLU A 157 17.80 37.95 -8.99
C GLU A 157 16.55 37.65 -8.13
N ILE A 158 16.72 37.52 -6.81
CA ILE A 158 15.65 37.12 -5.89
C ILE A 158 14.56 38.20 -5.78
N PHE A 159 14.95 39.48 -5.85
CA PHE A 159 14.01 40.57 -5.64
C PHE A 159 13.34 41.08 -6.93
N GLU A 160 13.72 40.64 -8.13
CA GLU A 160 13.19 41.14 -9.41
C GLU A 160 13.05 42.69 -9.45
N GLY A 161 13.96 43.41 -8.79
CA GLY A 161 13.90 44.88 -8.67
C GLY A 161 12.87 45.45 -7.68
N LYS A 162 12.21 44.63 -6.85
CA LYS A 162 11.35 45.08 -5.74
C LYS A 162 12.18 45.35 -4.48
N GLN A 163 12.22 46.62 -4.06
CA GLN A 163 12.78 46.98 -2.74
C GLN A 163 11.82 46.55 -1.63
N LEU A 164 12.05 45.36 -1.08
CA LEU A 164 11.42 44.92 0.16
C LEU A 164 12.30 45.31 1.35
N ASN A 165 11.74 46.05 2.31
CA ASN A 165 12.42 46.41 3.55
C ASN A 165 12.38 45.24 4.55
N ILE A 166 12.97 44.10 4.15
CA ILE A 166 13.08 42.89 4.96
C ILE A 166 14.57 42.72 5.27
N THR A 167 14.91 42.38 6.51
CA THR A 167 16.32 42.22 6.93
C THR A 167 16.74 40.75 7.00
N TYR A 168 15.81 39.86 7.37
CA TYR A 168 16.01 38.42 7.43
C TYR A 168 14.73 37.68 7.08
N CYS A 169 14.87 36.44 6.61
CA CYS A 169 13.78 35.49 6.46
C CYS A 169 14.03 34.25 7.30
N ARG A 170 12.99 33.45 7.53
CA ARG A 170 13.06 32.23 8.31
C ARG A 170 12.61 31.04 7.47
N TYR A 171 13.37 29.96 7.50
CA TYR A 171 13.07 28.75 6.75
C TYR A 171 13.22 27.51 7.64
N ARG A 172 12.58 26.41 7.23
CA ARG A 172 12.58 25.16 7.97
C ARG A 172 13.89 24.42 7.72
N ASP A 173 14.89 24.66 8.56
CA ASP A 173 16.14 23.91 8.59
C ASP A 173 16.84 24.08 9.94
N PHE A 174 17.62 23.09 10.35
CA PHE A 174 18.34 23.08 11.61
C PHE A 174 19.78 23.60 11.43
N ARG A 175 19.91 24.87 11.01
CA ARG A 175 21.21 25.55 10.84
C ARG A 175 21.38 26.68 11.86
N TYR A 176 22.60 26.81 12.37
CA TYR A 176 22.98 27.91 13.26
C TYR A 176 23.58 29.09 12.49
N ASP A 177 24.27 28.80 11.40
CA ASP A 177 24.91 29.78 10.51
C ASP A 177 24.76 29.30 9.04
N TYR A 178 24.89 30.18 8.04
CA TYR A 178 24.67 29.84 6.62
C TYR A 178 25.51 28.63 6.16
N SER A 179 26.69 28.46 6.77
CA SER A 179 27.66 27.41 6.48
C SER A 179 27.65 26.21 7.44
N LYS A 180 26.94 26.28 8.58
CA LYS A 180 27.02 25.25 9.64
C LYS A 180 25.65 24.70 10.07
N THR A 181 25.43 23.44 9.73
CA THR A 181 24.26 22.65 10.15
C THR A 181 24.47 22.11 11.58
N LEU A 182 23.47 22.26 12.44
CA LEU A 182 23.57 21.88 13.85
C LEU A 182 23.19 20.42 14.12
N PHE A 183 22.43 19.78 13.21
CA PHE A 183 21.70 18.54 13.53
C PHE A 183 21.87 17.34 12.57
N PHE A 184 22.77 17.37 11.58
CA PHE A 184 22.91 16.24 10.63
C PHE A 184 24.04 15.24 10.95
N PHE A 185 24.79 15.45 12.03
CA PHE A 185 25.87 14.53 12.46
C PHE A 185 25.71 14.13 13.93
N TYR A 186 24.64 13.38 14.21
CA TYR A 186 24.64 12.34 15.24
C TYR A 186 23.74 11.19 14.79
#